data_AF-A0A958QD49-F1
#
_entry.id   AF-A0A958QD49-F1
#
_cell.length_a   1.000
_cell.length_b   1.000
_cell.length_c   1.000
_cell.angle_alpha   90.00
_cell.angle_beta   90.00
_cell.angle_gamma   90.00
#
_symmetry.space_group_name_H-M   'P 1'
#
loop_
_entity.id
_entity.type
_entity.pdbx_description
1 polymer ?
#
loop_
_entity_poly.entity_id
_entity_poly.type
_entity_poly.pdbx_seq_one_letter_code
_entity_poly.pdbx_strand_id
1 'polypeptide(L)'
;GLAKVRKISPKISFNWNKTRCDIETLKAVVQHRLDVMAHFHRAFRKVYHTELEKLSKMGSGDVHLFREASNWLFNRLPTAELSETEQNKLSQVLKKNSMLSMMYQLEKGLLALWDGASGSPEQLADQLEQWCRKAEASGVAAMERFSKRLRSYALASS
;
A
#
# COMPACT_ATOMS: atom_id res chain seq x y z
N GLY A 1 4.15 -38.29 -13.13
CA GLY A 1 3.98 -36.83 -12.96
C GLY A 1 4.84 -36.36 -11.82
N LEU A 2 5.75 -35.40 -12.05
CA LEU A 2 6.61 -34.82 -11.01
C LEU A 2 7.02 -33.40 -11.43
N ALA A 3 6.26 -32.39 -11.00
CA ALA A 3 6.62 -31.01 -11.22
C ALA A 3 7.80 -30.63 -10.30
N LYS A 4 8.95 -30.33 -10.91
CA LYS A 4 10.14 -29.78 -10.24
C LYS A 4 9.80 -28.36 -9.76
N VAL A 5 9.41 -28.21 -8.50
CA VAL A 5 9.26 -26.88 -7.90
C VAL A 5 10.65 -26.34 -7.56
N ARG A 6 11.18 -25.52 -8.47
CA ARG A 6 12.27 -24.58 -8.18
C ARG A 6 11.81 -23.17 -8.57
N LYS A 7 10.88 -22.60 -7.81
CA LYS A 7 10.68 -21.15 -7.79
C LYS A 7 11.48 -20.61 -6.60
N ILE A 8 12.77 -20.36 -6.84
CA ILE A 8 13.54 -19.47 -5.96
C ILE A 8 12.84 -18.12 -6.10
N SER A 9 12.25 -17.60 -5.01
CA SER A 9 11.68 -16.26 -5.02
C SER A 9 12.76 -15.31 -5.55
N PRO A 10 12.48 -14.53 -6.60
CA PRO A 10 13.45 -13.64 -7.18
C PRO A 10 14.01 -12.73 -6.07
N LYS A 11 15.33 -12.54 -6.04
CA LYS A 11 15.96 -11.69 -5.03
C LYS A 11 15.52 -10.25 -5.25
N ILE A 12 14.95 -9.64 -4.21
CA ILE A 12 14.59 -8.22 -4.24
C ILE A 12 15.88 -7.41 -4.42
N SER A 13 15.91 -6.55 -5.43
CA SER A 13 17.05 -5.68 -5.72
C SER A 13 16.63 -4.21 -5.70
N PHE A 14 17.56 -3.33 -5.33
CA PHE A 14 17.30 -1.90 -5.23
C PHE A 14 18.35 -1.09 -5.99
N ASN A 15 17.90 -0.15 -6.82
CA ASN A 15 18.70 0.90 -7.41
C ASN A 15 18.33 2.24 -6.76
N TRP A 16 19.11 2.63 -5.75
CA TRP A 16 18.88 3.88 -5.00
C TRP A 16 19.22 5.16 -5.78
N ASN A 17 19.81 5.05 -6.97
CA ASN A 17 20.07 6.19 -7.85
C ASN A 17 18.84 6.58 -8.67
N LYS A 18 17.80 5.74 -8.71
CA LYS A 18 16.55 6.06 -9.43
C LYS A 18 15.79 7.17 -8.70
N THR A 19 15.42 8.21 -9.45
CA THR A 19 14.59 9.31 -8.95
C THR A 19 13.13 9.20 -9.42
N ARG A 20 12.85 8.36 -10.42
CA ARG A 20 11.51 8.16 -11.00
C ARG A 20 11.21 6.68 -11.19
N CYS A 21 9.93 6.33 -11.19
CA CYS A 21 9.47 5.00 -11.57
C CYS A 21 9.53 4.84 -13.09
N ASP A 22 10.29 3.87 -13.56
CA ASP A 22 10.34 3.44 -14.95
C ASP A 22 9.66 2.06 -15.14
N ILE A 23 9.62 1.54 -16.36
CA ILE A 23 9.02 0.23 -16.68
C ILE A 23 9.71 -0.89 -15.89
N GLU A 24 11.01 -0.80 -15.63
CA GLU A 24 11.74 -1.80 -14.85
C GLU A 24 11.32 -1.74 -13.37
N THR A 25 11.18 -0.55 -12.80
CA THR A 25 10.64 -0.34 -11.46
C THR A 25 9.23 -0.91 -11.35
N LEU A 26 8.36 -0.65 -12.33
CA LEU A 26 7.02 -1.25 -12.37
C LEU A 26 7.08 -2.77 -12.34
N LYS A 27 7.90 -3.39 -13.21
CA LYS A 27 8.05 -4.85 -13.27
C LYS A 27 8.55 -5.40 -11.93
N ALA A 28 9.54 -4.76 -11.31
CA ALA A 28 10.07 -5.16 -10.02
C ALA A 28 9.03 -5.02 -8.89
N VAL A 29 8.26 -3.94 -8.88
CA VAL A 29 7.17 -3.70 -7.91
C VAL A 29 6.07 -4.75 -8.04
N VAL A 30 5.65 -5.08 -9.26
CA VAL A 30 4.63 -6.12 -9.50
C VAL A 30 5.16 -7.51 -9.11
N GLN A 31 6.42 -7.82 -9.45
CA GLN A 31 7.09 -9.07 -9.09
C GLN A 31 7.21 -9.24 -7.56
N HIS A 32 7.45 -8.15 -6.84
CA HIS A 32 7.60 -8.13 -5.38
C HIS A 32 6.38 -7.54 -4.66
N ARG A 33 5.18 -7.65 -5.26
CA ARG A 33 3.94 -7.04 -4.73
C ARG A 33 3.63 -7.35 -3.26
N LEU A 34 3.94 -8.57 -2.80
CA LEU A 34 3.72 -8.98 -1.41
C LEU A 34 4.65 -8.23 -0.44
N ASP A 35 5.91 -8.04 -0.83
CA ASP A 35 6.88 -7.26 -0.05
C ASP A 35 6.49 -5.78 -0.02
N VAL A 36 6.12 -5.23 -1.18
CA VAL A 36 5.62 -3.86 -1.32
C VAL A 36 4.42 -3.63 -0.41
N MET A 37 3.43 -4.53 -0.42
CA MET A 37 2.25 -4.45 0.45
C MET A 37 2.58 -4.59 1.93
N ALA A 38 3.47 -5.52 2.30
CA ALA A 38 3.89 -5.67 3.69
C ALA A 38 4.57 -4.39 4.22
N HIS A 39 5.42 -3.76 3.40
CA HIS A 39 6.06 -2.49 3.74
C HIS A 39 5.05 -1.33 3.83
N PHE A 40 4.09 -1.28 2.92
CA PHE A 40 3.01 -0.29 2.94
C PHE A 40 2.16 -0.43 4.22
N HIS A 41 1.67 -1.64 4.53
CA HIS A 41 0.89 -1.90 5.74
C HIS A 41 1.67 -1.59 7.02
N ARG A 42 2.99 -1.84 7.04
CA ARG A 42 3.83 -1.44 8.18
C ARG A 42 3.83 0.07 8.38
N ALA A 43 3.89 0.85 7.29
CA ALA A 43 3.82 2.30 7.37
C ALA A 43 2.40 2.78 7.74
N PHE A 44 1.36 2.16 7.18
CA PHE A 44 -0.03 2.46 7.50
C PHE A 44 -0.37 2.15 8.97
N ARG A 45 0.10 1.03 9.53
CA ARG A 45 -0.09 0.72 10.96
C ARG A 45 0.48 1.80 11.88
N LYS A 46 1.61 2.41 11.54
CA LYS A 46 2.18 3.52 12.32
C LYS A 46 1.25 4.72 12.35
N VAL A 47 0.75 5.13 11.18
CA VAL A 47 -0.22 6.22 11.05
C VAL A 47 -1.49 5.89 11.83
N TYR A 48 -2.01 4.67 11.69
CA TYR A 48 -3.19 4.21 12.41
C TYR A 48 -3.02 4.28 13.93
N HIS A 49 -1.89 3.84 14.49
CA HIS A 49 -1.64 3.90 15.93
C HIS A 49 -1.59 5.35 16.42
N THR A 50 -0.92 6.25 15.68
CA THR A 50 -0.89 7.67 16.02
C THR A 50 -2.28 8.30 16.02
N GLU A 51 -3.12 7.99 15.03
CA GLU A 51 -4.49 8.51 14.97
C GLU A 51 -5.38 7.91 16.07
N LEU A 52 -5.23 6.62 16.38
CA LEU A 52 -5.96 5.96 17.47
C LEU A 52 -5.59 6.54 18.84
N GLU A 53 -4.32 6.82 19.09
CA GLU A 53 -3.86 7.47 20.32
C GLU A 53 -4.45 8.87 20.48
N LYS A 54 -4.51 9.66 19.41
CA LYS A 54 -5.17 10.99 19.43
C LYS A 54 -6.65 10.87 19.80
N LEU A 55 -7.38 9.96 19.16
CA LEU A 55 -8.79 9.72 19.45
C LEU A 55 -9.03 9.25 20.89
N SER A 56 -8.17 8.38 21.40
CA SER A 56 -8.24 7.90 22.78
C SER A 56 -8.01 9.02 23.78
N LYS A 57 -7.05 9.92 23.53
CA LYS A 57 -6.77 11.08 24.41
C LYS A 57 -7.91 12.09 24.42
N MET A 58 -8.64 12.21 23.31
CA MET A 58 -9.81 13.07 23.19
C MET A 58 -11.07 12.46 23.82
N GLY A 59 -11.01 11.23 24.35
CA GLY A 59 -12.16 10.55 24.95
C GLY A 59 -13.26 10.18 23.95
N SER A 60 -12.92 10.03 22.66
CA SER A 60 -13.92 9.69 21.66
C SER A 60 -14.47 8.28 21.87
N GLY A 61 -15.81 8.15 21.88
CA GLY A 61 -16.49 6.84 21.90
C GLY A 61 -16.23 5.99 20.65
N ASP A 62 -15.63 6.57 19.60
CA ASP A 62 -15.35 5.90 18.33
C ASP A 62 -14.13 4.98 18.37
N VAL A 63 -13.37 4.96 19.46
CA VAL A 63 -12.17 4.10 19.60
C VAL A 63 -12.49 2.63 19.31
N HIS A 64 -13.66 2.14 19.73
CA HIS A 64 -14.10 0.77 19.44
C HIS A 64 -14.29 0.55 17.92
N LEU A 65 -14.95 1.48 17.23
CA LEU A 65 -15.18 1.40 15.79
C LEU A 65 -13.85 1.40 15.01
N PHE A 66 -12.89 2.22 15.42
CA PHE A 66 -11.56 2.25 14.79
C PHE A 66 -10.79 0.93 15.03
N ARG A 67 -10.91 0.32 16.21
CA ARG A 67 -10.30 -1.00 16.49
C ARG A 67 -10.92 -2.09 15.65
N GLU A 68 -12.24 -2.12 15.50
CA GLU A 68 -12.93 -3.07 14.64
C GLU A 68 -12.45 -2.95 13.18
N ALA A 69 -12.34 -1.71 12.68
CA ALA A 69 -11.89 -1.46 11.31
C ALA A 69 -10.43 -1.86 11.04
N SER A 70 -9.57 -1.89 12.07
CA SER A 70 -8.17 -2.30 11.92
C SER A 70 -8.01 -3.72 11.39
N ASN A 71 -8.96 -4.61 11.69
CA ASN A 71 -8.94 -5.98 11.19
C ASN A 71 -9.16 -6.03 9.68
N TRP A 72 -10.06 -5.20 9.15
CA TRP A 72 -10.32 -5.11 7.71
C TRP A 72 -9.18 -4.41 6.96
N LEU A 73 -8.49 -3.48 7.60
CA LEU A 73 -7.36 -2.75 7.00
C LEU A 73 -6.06 -3.56 6.93
N PHE A 74 -5.79 -4.43 7.92
CA PHE A 74 -4.44 -4.99 8.09
C PHE A 74 -4.36 -6.50 8.20
N ASN A 75 -5.47 -7.19 8.49
CA ASN A 75 -5.48 -8.62 8.80
C ASN A 75 -6.23 -9.44 7.74
N ARG A 76 -6.68 -8.81 6.65
CA ARG A 76 -7.29 -9.48 5.51
C ARG A 76 -6.37 -9.46 4.30
N LEU A 77 -6.51 -10.49 3.45
CA LEU A 77 -5.93 -10.46 2.12
C LEU A 77 -6.52 -9.28 1.35
N PRO A 78 -5.72 -8.56 0.53
CA PRO A 78 -6.21 -7.38 -0.19
C PRO A 78 -7.38 -7.67 -1.15
N THR A 79 -7.61 -8.93 -1.50
CA THR A 79 -8.68 -9.41 -2.38
C THR A 79 -9.91 -9.94 -1.64
N ALA A 80 -9.92 -9.94 -0.31
CA ALA A 80 -11.06 -10.43 0.46
C ALA A 80 -12.18 -9.39 0.45
N GLU A 81 -13.33 -9.73 -0.14
CA GLU A 81 -14.49 -8.85 -0.16
C GLU A 81 -15.00 -8.60 1.27
N LEU A 82 -15.36 -7.35 1.54
CA LEU A 82 -16.01 -6.93 2.78
C LEU A 82 -17.52 -7.10 2.59
N SER A 83 -18.22 -7.58 3.63
CA SER A 83 -19.68 -7.55 3.63
C SER A 83 -20.18 -6.10 3.60
N GLU A 84 -21.42 -5.87 3.18
CA GLU A 84 -22.01 -4.53 3.15
C GLU A 84 -21.95 -3.82 4.52
N THR A 85 -22.12 -4.56 5.61
CA THR A 85 -22.02 -4.02 6.98
C THR A 85 -20.58 -3.62 7.32
N GLU A 86 -19.58 -4.43 6.93
CA GLU A 86 -18.16 -4.12 7.10
C GLU A 86 -17.74 -2.90 6.26
N GLN A 87 -18.19 -2.83 5.00
CA GLN A 87 -17.94 -1.69 4.11
C GLN A 87 -18.51 -0.39 4.68
N ASN A 88 -19.73 -0.45 5.22
CA ASN A 88 -20.38 0.71 5.83
C ASN A 88 -19.62 1.18 7.08
N LYS A 89 -19.21 0.27 7.96
CA LYS A 89 -18.42 0.61 9.15
C LYS A 89 -17.04 1.16 8.79
N LEU A 90 -16.35 0.55 7.83
CA LEU A 90 -15.08 1.07 7.31
C LEU A 90 -15.27 2.49 6.74
N SER A 91 -16.31 2.69 5.94
CA SER A 91 -16.63 4.01 5.37
C SER A 91 -16.89 5.06 6.44
N GLN A 92 -17.51 4.71 7.57
CA GLN A 92 -17.66 5.63 8.70
C GLN A 92 -16.32 6.02 9.31
N VAL A 93 -15.41 5.06 9.52
CA VAL A 93 -14.05 5.34 10.03
C VAL A 93 -13.29 6.26 9.09
N LEU A 94 -13.32 5.99 7.78
CA LEU A 94 -12.63 6.81 6.79
C LEU A 94 -13.23 8.21 6.66
N LYS A 95 -14.56 8.37 6.83
CA LYS A 95 -15.20 9.70 6.88
C LYS A 95 -14.78 10.50 8.12
N LYS A 96 -14.54 9.82 9.25
CA LYS A 96 -14.15 10.46 10.52
C LYS A 96 -12.66 10.82 10.59
N ASN A 97 -11.81 10.13 9.82
CA ASN A 97 -10.38 10.39 9.80
C ASN A 97 -9.84 10.51 8.37
N SER A 98 -9.60 11.75 7.95
CA SER A 98 -9.07 12.06 6.61
C SER A 98 -7.71 11.42 6.35
N MET A 99 -6.88 11.21 7.37
CA MET A 99 -5.58 10.57 7.21
C MET A 99 -5.72 9.08 6.91
N LEU A 100 -6.57 8.35 7.63
CA LEU A 100 -6.86 6.96 7.31
C LEU A 100 -7.54 6.81 5.94
N SER A 101 -8.42 7.75 5.58
CA SER A 101 -9.03 7.81 4.24
C SER A 101 -7.97 7.95 3.15
N MET A 102 -7.02 8.86 3.32
CA MET A 102 -5.91 9.06 2.37
C MET A 102 -5.05 7.78 2.25
N MET A 103 -4.66 7.18 3.38
CA MET A 103 -3.89 5.94 3.39
C MET A 103 -4.62 4.80 2.68
N TYR A 104 -5.92 4.64 2.93
CA TYR A 104 -6.74 3.63 2.28
C TYR A 104 -6.87 3.88 0.76
N GLN A 105 -6.96 5.14 0.32
CA GLN A 105 -6.94 5.48 -1.11
C GLN A 105 -5.59 5.17 -1.77
N LEU A 106 -4.48 5.44 -1.07
CA LEU A 106 -3.14 5.04 -1.54
C LEU A 106 -3.02 3.52 -1.67
N GLU A 107 -3.55 2.75 -0.72
CA GLU A 107 -3.56 1.29 -0.81
C GLU A 107 -4.30 0.79 -2.05
N LYS A 108 -5.51 1.32 -2.28
CA LYS A 108 -6.30 1.03 -3.49
C LYS A 108 -5.57 1.38 -4.78
N GLY A 109 -4.81 2.48 -4.77
CA GLY A 109 -3.98 2.88 -5.89
C GLY A 109 -2.91 1.85 -6.24
N LEU A 110 -2.27 1.23 -5.24
CA LEU A 110 -1.32 0.15 -5.47
C LEU A 110 -2.03 -1.14 -5.92
N LEU A 111 -3.20 -1.45 -5.36
CA LEU A 111 -4.04 -2.58 -5.78
C LEU A 111 -4.40 -2.53 -7.26
N ALA A 112 -4.84 -1.36 -7.72
CA ALA A 112 -5.19 -1.14 -9.13
C ALA A 112 -4.01 -1.37 -10.09
N LEU A 113 -2.76 -1.22 -9.64
CA LEU A 113 -1.59 -1.52 -10.46
C LEU A 113 -1.39 -3.04 -10.66
N TRP A 114 -1.84 -3.88 -9.74
CA TRP A 114 -1.70 -5.34 -9.85
C TRP A 114 -2.81 -6.00 -10.65
N ASP A 115 -4.02 -5.44 -10.60
CA ASP A 115 -5.17 -5.96 -11.36
C ASP A 115 -5.05 -5.69 -12.86
N GLY A 116 -3.91 -5.13 -13.29
CA GLY A 116 -3.61 -4.90 -14.69
C GLY A 116 -4.53 -3.83 -15.25
N ALA A 117 -4.43 -2.61 -14.70
CA ALA A 117 -5.00 -1.44 -15.37
C ALA A 117 -4.70 -1.55 -16.86
N SER A 118 -5.74 -1.38 -17.68
CA SER A 118 -5.82 -1.67 -19.12
C SER A 118 -4.96 -0.71 -19.98
N GLY A 119 -3.75 -0.41 -19.53
CA GLY A 119 -2.80 0.50 -20.13
C GLY A 119 -1.49 -0.19 -20.51
N SER A 120 -0.70 0.50 -21.32
CA SER A 120 0.64 0.05 -21.70
C SER A 120 1.59 0.05 -20.49
N PRO A 121 2.71 -0.70 -20.51
CA PRO A 121 3.71 -0.68 -19.44
C PRO A 121 4.21 0.73 -19.09
N GLU A 122 4.29 1.62 -20.07
CA GLU A 122 4.64 3.04 -19.90
C GLU A 122 3.57 3.78 -19.07
N GLN A 123 2.29 3.59 -19.42
CA GLN A 123 1.18 4.21 -18.69
C GLN A 123 1.10 3.71 -17.24
N LEU A 124 1.35 2.42 -17.01
CA LEU A 124 1.40 1.86 -15.65
C LEU A 124 2.61 2.38 -14.85
N ALA A 125 3.77 2.59 -15.50
CA ALA A 125 4.92 3.21 -14.85
C ALA A 125 4.64 4.67 -14.47
N ASP A 126 3.97 5.43 -15.36
CA ASP A 126 3.50 6.78 -15.06
C ASP A 126 2.46 6.82 -13.94
N GLN A 127 1.55 5.85 -13.88
CA GLN A 127 0.59 5.73 -12.77
C GLN A 127 1.31 5.45 -11.44
N LEU A 128 2.33 4.59 -11.45
CA LEU A 128 3.16 4.32 -10.28
C LEU A 128 3.96 5.57 -9.85
N GLU A 129 4.50 6.34 -10.78
CA GLU A 129 5.16 7.61 -10.50
C GLU A 129 4.19 8.64 -9.89
N GLN A 130 2.98 8.76 -10.45
CA GLN A 130 1.93 9.62 -9.90
C GLN A 130 1.50 9.17 -8.51
N TRP A 131 1.44 7.86 -8.28
CA TRP A 131 1.17 7.30 -6.96
C TRP A 131 2.24 7.73 -5.95
N CYS A 132 3.54 7.64 -6.30
CA CYS A 132 4.63 8.10 -5.44
C CYS A 132 4.50 9.58 -5.09
N ARG A 133 4.14 10.44 -6.05
CA ARG A 133 3.93 11.87 -5.81
C ARG A 133 2.75 12.13 -4.87
N LYS A 134 1.63 11.40 -5.01
CA LYS A 134 0.49 11.48 -4.10
C LYS A 134 0.87 11.05 -2.68
N ALA A 135 1.66 9.98 -2.56
CA ALA A 135 2.16 9.51 -1.27
C ALA A 135 3.07 10.56 -0.60
N GLU A 136 3.91 11.25 -1.35
CA GLU A 136 4.76 12.35 -0.86
C GLU A 136 3.93 13.58 -0.47
N ALA A 137 2.93 13.95 -1.27
CA ALA A 137 2.02 15.06 -0.99
C ALA A 137 1.12 14.82 0.24
N SER A 138 1.03 13.59 0.74
CA SER A 138 0.27 13.28 1.96
C SER A 138 0.88 13.91 3.23
N GLY A 139 2.14 14.35 3.19
CA GLY A 139 2.86 14.90 4.35
C GLY A 139 3.18 13.86 5.44
N VAL A 140 2.92 12.58 5.16
CA VAL A 140 3.21 11.49 6.10
C VAL A 140 4.64 11.01 5.88
N ALA A 141 5.53 11.29 6.84
CA ALA A 141 6.94 10.89 6.75
C ALA A 141 7.15 9.38 6.51
N ALA A 142 6.24 8.52 6.97
CA ALA A 142 6.27 7.08 6.67
C ALA A 142 5.98 6.78 5.19
N MET A 143 5.08 7.55 4.56
CA MET A 143 4.76 7.44 3.13
C MET A 143 5.84 8.03 2.24
N GLU A 144 6.46 9.15 2.62
CA GLU A 144 7.61 9.70 1.89
C GLU A 144 8.80 8.73 1.87
N ARG A 145 9.09 8.07 2.99
CA ARG A 145 10.12 7.02 3.03
C ARG A 145 9.74 5.81 2.19
N PHE A 146 8.46 5.45 2.20
CA PHE A 146 7.95 4.35 1.41
C PHE A 146 8.03 4.64 -0.09
N SER A 147 7.65 5.84 -0.55
CA SER A 147 7.73 6.23 -1.97
C SER A 147 9.17 6.18 -2.49
N LYS A 148 10.13 6.68 -1.71
CA LYS A 148 11.57 6.60 -2.05
C LYS A 148 12.04 5.16 -2.20
N ARG A 149 11.64 4.27 -1.29
CA ARG A 149 11.92 2.83 -1.41
C ARG A 149 11.23 2.25 -2.65
N LEU A 150 9.98 2.63 -2.92
CA LEU A 150 9.21 2.13 -4.07
C LEU A 150 9.88 2.47 -5.40
N ARG A 151 10.36 3.71 -5.57
CA ARG A 151 11.13 4.16 -6.75
C ARG A 151 12.43 3.36 -6.94
N SER A 152 13.03 2.88 -5.85
CA SER A 152 14.29 2.14 -5.90
C SER A 152 14.15 0.67 -6.29
N TYR A 153 12.95 0.08 -6.36
CA TYR A 153 12.81 -1.32 -6.77
C TYR A 153 13.41 -1.52 -8.18
N ALA A 154 14.25 -2.54 -8.31
CA ALA A 154 14.90 -2.92 -9.55
C ALA A 154 14.82 -4.43 -9.73
N LEU A 155 14.87 -4.89 -10.98
CA LEU A 155 15.00 -6.31 -11.27
C LEU A 155 16.40 -6.78 -10.85
N ALA A 156 16.51 -8.03 -10.42
CA ALA A 156 17.82 -8.60 -10.12
C ALA A 156 18.67 -8.61 -11.40
N SER A 157 19.81 -7.91 -11.37
CA SER A 157 20.85 -8.04 -12.37
C SER A 157 21.35 -9.50 -12.34
N SER A 158 21.16 -10.20 -13.45
CA SER A 158 21.56 -11.60 -13.63
C SER A 158 23.07 -11.76 -13.68
#